data_AF-X1P9L8-F1
#
_entry.id   AF-X1P9L8-F1
#
_cell.length_a   1.000
_cell.length_b   1.000
_cell.length_c   1.000
_cell.angle_alpha   90.00
_cell.angle_beta   90.00
_cell.angle_gamma   90.00
#
_symmetry.space_group_name_H-M   'P 1'
#
loop_
_entity.id
_entity.type
_entity.pdbx_description
1 polymer ?
#
loop_
_entity_poly.entity_id
_entity_poly.type
_entity_poly.pdbx_seq_one_letter_code
_entity_poly.pdbx_strand_id
1 'polypeptide(L)'
;MDIDGQPRIIGLHVDMGADEFELPIIIVTKPQQGDIWANSSTHEIKWDSYAISGTVDISYSINNGANWLTIENNTTNTGSFTWYLPSAIDSNQCLVSV
;
A
#
# COMPACT_ATOMS: atom_id res chain seq x y z
N MET A 1 -32.55 -2.32 0.83
CA MET A 1 -33.49 -3.34 0.34
C MET A 1 -33.62 -3.17 -1.17
N ASP A 2 -32.59 -3.61 -1.86
CA ASP A 2 -32.75 -4.21 -3.18
C ASP A 2 -33.63 -5.47 -3.01
N ILE A 3 -34.47 -5.76 -4.01
CA ILE A 3 -35.55 -6.76 -3.89
C ILE A 3 -35.27 -8.03 -4.70
N ASP A 4 -34.08 -8.14 -5.29
CA ASP A 4 -33.67 -9.21 -6.19
C ASP A 4 -32.55 -10.11 -5.65
N GLY A 5 -32.00 -9.83 -4.46
CA GLY A 5 -31.02 -10.70 -3.80
C GLY A 5 -29.75 -10.92 -4.63
N GLN A 6 -29.44 -9.99 -5.53
CA GLN A 6 -28.25 -10.01 -6.37
C GLN A 6 -27.29 -8.96 -5.83
N PRO A 7 -26.04 -9.33 -5.46
CA PRO A 7 -25.07 -8.34 -5.04
C PRO A 7 -24.83 -7.35 -6.18
N ARG A 8 -25.18 -6.08 -5.97
CA ARG A 8 -24.86 -5.02 -6.93
C ARG A 8 -23.40 -4.64 -6.74
N ILE A 9 -22.54 -5.11 -7.64
CA ILE A 9 -21.13 -4.68 -7.67
C ILE A 9 -21.07 -3.23 -8.18
N ILE A 10 -20.81 -2.29 -7.28
CA ILE A 10 -20.46 -0.90 -7.60
C ILE A 10 -18.99 -0.65 -7.22
N GLY A 11 -18.07 -1.09 -8.07
CA GLY A 11 -16.64 -0.94 -7.82
C GLY A 11 -16.13 -1.90 -6.73
N LEU A 12 -15.49 -1.36 -5.68
CA LEU A 12 -14.87 -2.12 -4.58
C LEU A 12 -15.82 -2.45 -3.41
N HIS A 13 -17.11 -2.10 -3.49
CA HIS A 13 -18.08 -2.34 -2.42
C HIS A 13 -19.17 -3.30 -2.88
N VAL A 14 -19.48 -4.30 -2.04
CA VAL A 14 -20.64 -5.18 -2.17
C VAL A 14 -21.68 -4.72 -1.16
N ASP A 15 -22.75 -4.08 -1.63
CA ASP A 15 -23.90 -3.75 -0.79
C ASP A 15 -24.77 -5.01 -0.65
N MET A 16 -24.94 -5.48 0.58
CA MET A 16 -25.86 -6.55 0.95
C MET A 16 -26.69 -6.16 2.19
N GLY A 17 -27.21 -4.93 2.22
CA GLY A 17 -28.14 -4.48 3.25
C GLY A 17 -27.48 -3.68 4.38
N ALA A 18 -27.98 -3.82 5.61
CA ALA A 18 -27.63 -2.95 6.75
C ALA A 18 -26.22 -3.18 7.34
N ASP A 19 -25.45 -4.13 6.81
CA ASP A 19 -24.04 -4.35 7.14
C ASP A 19 -23.23 -4.11 5.86
N GLU A 20 -22.57 -2.97 5.76
CA GLU A 20 -21.58 -2.69 4.73
C GLU A 20 -20.29 -3.45 5.10
N PHE A 21 -19.97 -4.51 4.35
CA PHE A 21 -18.73 -5.24 4.55
C PHE A 21 -17.57 -4.45 3.93
N GLU A 22 -16.92 -3.60 4.72
CA GLU A 22 -15.70 -2.92 4.28
C GLU A 22 -14.49 -3.86 4.38
N LEU A 23 -13.92 -4.20 3.22
CA LEU A 23 -12.67 -4.95 3.18
C LEU A 23 -11.49 -4.02 3.50
N PRO A 24 -10.61 -4.38 4.45
CA PRO A 24 -9.40 -3.60 4.69
C PRO A 24 -8.52 -3.64 3.43
N ILE A 25 -8.21 -2.47 2.89
CA ILE A 25 -7.39 -2.33 1.69
C ILE A 25 -6.36 -1.21 1.86
N ILE A 26 -5.13 -1.49 1.45
CA ILE A 26 -4.04 -0.52 1.30
C ILE A 26 -3.67 -0.45 -0.17
N ILE A 27 -3.59 0.77 -0.71
CA ILE A 27 -3.19 1.04 -2.08
C ILE A 27 -1.98 1.96 -2.03
N VAL A 28 -0.80 1.45 -2.38
CA VAL A 28 0.40 2.27 -2.51
C VAL A 28 0.25 3.17 -3.74
N THR A 29 0.16 4.48 -3.50
CA THR A 29 0.05 5.51 -4.55
C THR A 29 1.41 6.04 -4.97
N LYS A 30 2.43 5.92 -4.10
CA LYS A 30 3.84 6.16 -4.42
C LYS A 30 4.76 5.18 -3.70
N PRO A 31 5.79 4.63 -4.37
CA PRO A 31 6.16 4.86 -5.77
C PRO A 31 5.19 4.21 -6.77
N GLN A 32 5.12 4.74 -7.99
CA GLN A 32 4.40 4.14 -9.11
C GLN A 32 5.37 3.37 -10.02
N GLN A 33 4.82 2.49 -10.86
CA GLN A 33 5.61 1.81 -11.87
C GLN A 33 6.33 2.84 -12.77
N GLY A 34 7.66 2.74 -12.85
CA GLY A 34 8.50 3.66 -13.62
C GLY A 34 9.07 4.83 -12.82
N ASP A 35 8.72 5.01 -11.54
CA ASP A 35 9.42 5.95 -10.66
C ASP A 35 10.87 5.47 -10.46
N ILE A 36 11.82 6.36 -10.70
CA ILE A 36 13.26 6.11 -10.52
C ILE A 36 13.75 6.93 -9.34
N TRP A 37 14.28 6.25 -8.33
CA TRP A 37 14.79 6.87 -7.11
C TRP A 37 16.32 6.83 -7.11
N ALA A 38 16.93 8.01 -6.92
CA ALA A 38 18.37 8.13 -6.81
C ALA A 38 18.84 7.65 -5.43
N ASN A 39 19.97 6.96 -5.39
CA ASN A 39 20.60 6.52 -4.15
C ASN A 39 20.95 7.69 -3.22
N SER A 40 20.98 7.43 -1.91
CA SER A 40 21.31 8.43 -0.87
C SER A 40 20.41 9.67 -0.90
N SER A 41 19.14 9.49 -1.26
CA SER A 41 18.17 10.58 -1.28
C SER A 41 16.88 10.20 -0.57
N THR A 42 16.13 11.22 -0.18
CA THR A 42 14.91 11.05 0.60
C THR A 42 13.72 11.03 -0.35
N HIS A 43 12.89 10.00 -0.25
CA HIS A 43 11.68 9.81 -1.03
C HIS A 43 10.48 9.64 -0.12
N GLU A 44 9.30 9.93 -0.66
CA GLU A 44 8.05 9.79 0.07
C GLU A 44 7.29 8.56 -0.48
N ILE A 45 7.01 7.62 0.41
CA ILE A 45 6.09 6.51 0.18
C ILE A 45 4.70 6.99 0.56
N LYS A 46 3.72 6.84 -0.33
CA LYS A 46 2.32 7.23 -0.07
C LYS A 46 1.41 6.06 -0.31
N TRP A 47 0.38 5.95 0.50
CA TRP A 47 -0.66 4.96 0.34
C TRP A 47 -2.00 5.51 0.81
N ASP A 48 -3.06 5.05 0.16
CA ASP A 48 -4.42 5.21 0.65
C ASP A 48 -4.81 3.95 1.42
N SER A 49 -5.49 4.12 2.55
CA SER A 49 -5.99 3.01 3.35
C SER A 49 -7.47 3.18 3.63
N TYR A 50 -8.22 2.09 3.53
CA TYR A 50 -9.66 2.06 3.75
C TYR A 50 -9.97 0.91 4.70
N ALA A 51 -10.85 1.16 5.68
CA ALA A 51 -11.17 0.22 6.77
C ALA A 51 -9.95 -0.31 7.57
N ILE A 52 -8.84 0.45 7.58
CA ILE A 52 -7.62 0.11 8.33
C ILE A 52 -7.29 1.24 9.29
N SER A 53 -7.41 0.95 10.59
CA SER A 53 -7.01 1.84 11.68
C SER A 53 -5.84 1.25 12.46
N GLY A 54 -4.90 2.08 12.90
CA GLY A 54 -3.78 1.65 13.74
C GLY A 54 -2.43 1.85 13.05
N THR A 55 -1.66 0.77 12.93
CA THR A 55 -0.28 0.79 12.42
C THR A 55 -0.13 -0.05 11.16
N VAL A 56 0.88 0.27 10.36
CA VAL A 56 1.25 -0.44 9.13
C VAL A 56 2.75 -0.79 9.16
N ASP A 57 3.12 -1.79 8.36
CA ASP A 57 4.50 -2.24 8.20
C ASP A 57 4.97 -1.92 6.79
N ILE A 58 6.01 -1.11 6.66
CA ILE A 58 6.51 -0.65 5.37
C ILE A 58 7.72 -1.49 5.00
N SER A 59 7.67 -2.12 3.83
CA SER A 59 8.73 -2.97 3.31
C SER A 59 9.04 -2.68 1.86
N TYR A 60 10.26 -2.99 1.43
CA TYR A 60 10.67 -2.93 0.03
C TYR A 60 11.35 -4.22 -0.41
N SER A 61 11.25 -4.50 -1.70
CA SER A 61 11.95 -5.59 -2.35
C SER A 61 12.82 -5.02 -3.47
N ILE A 62 13.98 -5.62 -3.72
CA ILE A 62 14.85 -5.30 -4.86
C ILE A 62 14.86 -6.40 -5.93
N ASN A 63 14.08 -7.46 -5.74
CA ASN A 63 14.10 -8.67 -6.56
C ASN A 63 12.69 -9.15 -6.91
N ASN A 64 11.83 -8.21 -7.35
CA ASN A 64 10.47 -8.50 -7.80
C ASN A 64 9.59 -9.25 -6.77
N GLY A 65 9.77 -8.96 -5.49
CA GLY A 65 8.98 -9.49 -4.38
C GLY A 65 9.46 -10.84 -3.86
N ALA A 66 10.60 -11.36 -4.33
CA ALA A 66 11.12 -12.63 -3.83
C ALA A 66 11.73 -12.51 -2.43
N ASN A 67 12.30 -11.35 -2.08
CA ASN A 67 12.75 -11.02 -0.72
C ASN A 67 12.30 -9.61 -0.36
N TRP A 68 11.80 -9.46 0.87
CA TRP A 68 11.36 -8.18 1.40
C TRP A 68 12.26 -7.76 2.56
N LEU A 69 12.65 -6.49 2.54
CA LEU A 69 13.42 -5.81 3.57
C LEU A 69 12.51 -4.77 4.22
N THR A 70 12.43 -4.80 5.54
CA THR A 70 11.65 -3.83 6.29
C THR A 70 12.31 -2.45 6.22
N ILE A 71 11.50 -1.44 5.92
CA ILE A 71 11.84 -0.02 6.08
C ILE A 71 11.49 0.42 7.49
N GLU A 72 10.26 0.18 7.92
CA GLU A 72 9.73 0.56 9.22
C GLU A 72 8.62 -0.41 9.64
N ASN A 73 8.54 -0.74 10.92
CA ASN A 73 7.50 -1.62 11.47
C ASN A 73 6.61 -0.85 12.45
N ASN A 74 5.34 -1.22 12.51
CA ASN A 74 4.34 -0.66 13.42
C ASN A 74 4.29 0.88 13.40
N THR A 75 4.47 1.48 12.23
CA THR A 75 4.34 2.93 12.10
C THR A 75 2.87 3.32 12.06
N THR A 76 2.53 4.48 12.60
CA THR A 76 1.14 4.96 12.57
C THR A 76 0.67 5.09 11.12
N ASN A 77 -0.52 4.60 10.81
CA ASN A 77 -1.09 4.69 9.49
C ASN A 77 -1.48 6.16 9.17
N THR A 78 -0.53 6.93 8.66
CA THR A 78 -0.70 8.33 8.29
C THR A 78 -0.94 8.53 6.78
N GLY A 79 -0.90 7.47 5.98
CA GLY A 79 -0.99 7.51 4.51
C GLY A 79 0.29 7.98 3.79
N SER A 80 1.34 8.32 4.54
CA SER A 80 2.62 8.73 3.98
C SER A 80 3.78 8.47 4.93
N PHE A 81 4.92 8.06 4.39
CA PHE A 81 6.16 7.84 5.12
C PHE A 81 7.35 8.35 4.33
N THR A 82 8.21 9.15 4.97
CA THR A 82 9.42 9.66 4.37
C THR A 82 10.57 8.67 4.60
N TRP A 83 11.07 8.07 3.53
CA TRP A 83 12.15 7.09 3.56
C TRP A 83 13.44 7.66 3.00
N TYR A 84 14.53 7.51 3.75
CA TYR A 84 15.88 7.76 3.26
C TYR A 84 16.43 6.50 2.57
N LEU A 85 16.58 6.55 1.25
CA LEU A 85 17.06 5.42 0.46
C LEU A 85 18.57 5.20 0.68
N PRO A 86 19.00 4.01 1.13
CA PRO A 86 20.42 3.68 1.28
C PRO A 86 21.22 3.77 -0.03
N SER A 87 22.52 4.02 0.07
CA SER A 87 23.40 4.23 -1.09
C SER A 87 23.69 2.98 -1.94
N ALA A 88 23.31 1.80 -1.46
CA ALA A 88 23.74 0.49 -1.97
C ALA A 88 22.63 -0.31 -2.66
N ILE A 89 21.56 0.35 -3.09
CA ILE A 89 20.46 -0.30 -3.80
C ILE A 89 20.64 -0.01 -5.29
N ASP A 90 20.81 -1.05 -6.10
CA ASP A 90 20.87 -0.94 -7.54
C ASP A 90 20.03 -2.08 -8.14
N SER A 91 18.78 -1.77 -8.49
CA SER A 91 17.86 -2.72 -9.11
C SER A 91 16.74 -1.99 -9.84
N ASN A 92 16.33 -2.58 -10.96
CA ASN A 92 15.19 -2.14 -11.76
C ASN A 92 13.92 -2.97 -11.45
N GLN A 93 13.95 -3.80 -10.41
CA GLN A 93 12.86 -4.69 -9.99
C GLN A 93 12.42 -4.38 -8.56
N CYS A 94 12.41 -3.08 -8.23
CA CYS A 94 12.06 -2.59 -6.91
C CYS A 94 10.54 -2.57 -6.71
N LEU A 95 10.07 -3.05 -5.55
CA LEU A 95 8.67 -3.00 -5.13
C LEU A 95 8.59 -2.44 -3.71
N VAL A 96 7.47 -1.79 -3.38
CA VAL A 96 7.16 -1.29 -2.03
C VAL A 96 5.81 -1.85 -1.60
N SER A 97 5.71 -2.22 -0.33
CA SER A 97 4.50 -2.72 0.33
C SER A 97 4.29 -1.98 1.63
N VAL A 98 3.02 -1.75 1.98
CA VAL A 98 2.54 -1.15 3.22
C VAL A 98 1.41 -2.01 3.78
#